data_AF-A0A7W7T1S9-F1
#
_entry.id   AF-A0A7W7T1S9-F1
#
_cell.length_a   1.000
_cell.length_b   1.000
_cell.length_c   1.000
_cell.angle_alpha   90.00
_cell.angle_beta   90.00
_cell.angle_gamma   90.00
#
_symmetry.space_group_name_H-M   'P 1'
#
loop_
_entity.id
_entity.type
_entity.pdbx_description
1 polymer ?
#
loop_
_entity_poly.entity_id
_entity_poly.type
_entity_poly.pdbx_seq_one_letter_code
_entity_poly.pdbx_strand_id
1 'polypeptide(L)'
;MTGESVPLTPDQAWQRCVRRRDRLRRTVERFGLTEHADDVVHDVFVSVMGKPVLHRDGFDALLDTAVWRRCLAVARKEDRRRRLVHEIGSVPVVGDHSDSVVDRIHAEWLLRGGGVLVRSEARLLALTGLGYSRGEIARRVGRPVVEIDRVIRALRRRMRYRLGGGAR
;
A
#
# COMPACT_ATOMS: atom_id res chain seq x y z
N MET A 1 -7.78 -30.22 27.24
CA MET A 1 -7.52 -29.20 28.27
C MET A 1 -7.73 -27.84 27.66
N THR A 2 -8.95 -27.30 27.75
CA THR A 2 -9.28 -25.95 27.30
C THR A 2 -8.68 -24.98 28.31
N GLY A 3 -7.49 -24.44 28.00
CA GLY A 3 -6.87 -23.38 28.80
C GLY A 3 -7.76 -22.15 28.75
N GLU A 4 -8.46 -21.87 29.84
CA GLU A 4 -9.32 -20.70 29.96
C GLU A 4 -8.43 -19.45 29.99
N SER A 5 -8.37 -18.74 28.87
CA SER A 5 -7.51 -17.57 28.71
C SER A 5 -8.00 -16.44 29.61
N VAL A 6 -7.28 -16.17 30.69
CA VAL A 6 -7.63 -15.14 31.67
C VAL A 6 -7.66 -13.76 31.00
N PRO A 7 -8.78 -13.02 31.08
CA PRO A 7 -8.85 -11.66 30.56
C PRO A 7 -8.01 -10.71 31.41
N LEU A 8 -7.37 -9.75 30.75
CA LEU A 8 -6.68 -8.62 31.38
C LEU A 8 -7.70 -7.61 31.84
N THR A 9 -7.45 -7.03 33.01
CA THR A 9 -8.12 -5.79 33.39
C THR A 9 -7.61 -4.64 32.53
N PRO A 10 -8.39 -3.55 32.38
CA PRO A 10 -7.94 -2.36 31.65
C PRO A 10 -6.59 -1.81 32.15
N ASP A 11 -6.37 -1.76 33.47
CA ASP A 11 -5.11 -1.29 34.04
C ASP A 11 -3.92 -2.19 33.69
N GLN A 12 -4.12 -3.51 33.72
CA GLN A 12 -3.07 -4.47 33.34
C GLN A 12 -2.72 -4.37 31.86
N ALA A 13 -3.73 -4.20 31.00
CA ALA A 13 -3.55 -3.99 29.58
C ALA A 13 -2.82 -2.66 29.30
N TRP A 14 -3.23 -1.58 29.97
CA TRP A 14 -2.60 -0.26 29.84
C TRP A 14 -1.13 -0.29 30.25
N GLN A 15 -0.81 -0.87 31.42
CA GLN A 15 0.57 -1.02 31.85
C GLN A 15 1.41 -1.83 30.87
N ARG A 16 0.84 -2.86 30.24
CA ARG A 16 1.52 -3.62 29.17
C ARG A 16 1.78 -2.75 27.93
N CYS A 17 0.80 -1.95 27.51
CA CYS A 17 0.97 -0.98 26.41
C CYS A 17 2.13 -0.03 26.70
N VAL A 18 2.12 0.64 27.86
CA VAL A 18 3.15 1.61 28.26
C VAL A 18 4.55 0.99 28.25
N ARG A 19 4.72 -0.21 28.83
CA ARG A 19 6.02 -0.93 28.84
C ARG A 19 6.56 -1.24 27.44
N ARG A 20 5.68 -1.37 26.43
CA ARG A 20 6.09 -1.70 25.06
C ARG A 20 6.17 -0.50 24.13
N ARG A 21 5.77 0.69 24.59
CA ARG A 21 5.69 1.93 23.79
C ARG A 21 6.96 2.16 22.95
N ASP A 22 8.14 2.12 23.57
CA ASP A 22 9.40 2.40 22.86
C ASP A 22 9.78 1.33 21.83
N ARG A 23 9.39 0.07 22.05
CA ARG A 23 9.60 -1.01 21.07
C ARG A 23 8.67 -0.85 19.88
N LEU A 24 7.42 -0.46 20.13
CA LEU A 24 6.43 -0.23 19.08
C LEU A 24 6.81 1.01 18.27
N ARG A 25 7.26 2.10 18.91
CA ARG A 25 7.76 3.31 18.24
C ARG A 25 8.91 2.99 17.28
N ARG A 26 9.94 2.28 17.74
CA ARG A 26 11.04 1.78 16.89
C ARG A 26 10.58 0.90 15.74
N THR A 27 9.46 0.21 15.89
CA THR A 27 8.87 -0.57 14.79
C THR A 27 8.27 0.35 13.76
N VAL A 28 7.52 1.39 14.14
CA VAL A 28 6.99 2.40 13.22
C VAL A 28 8.11 3.15 12.49
N GLU A 29 9.17 3.52 13.19
CA GLU A 29 10.36 4.16 12.61
C GLU A 29 11.01 3.29 11.52
N ARG A 30 11.08 1.96 11.72
CA ARG A 30 11.57 1.01 10.69
C ARG A 30 10.68 0.92 9.45
N PHE A 31 9.41 1.35 9.53
CA PHE A 31 8.54 1.53 8.36
C PHE A 31 8.78 2.86 7.62
N GLY A 32 9.74 3.68 8.07
CA GLY A 32 10.02 5.00 7.51
C GLY A 32 8.99 6.06 7.91
N LEU A 33 8.23 5.82 8.98
CA LEU A 33 7.14 6.70 9.45
C LEU A 33 7.52 7.40 10.77
N THR A 34 8.77 7.84 10.91
CA THR A 34 9.31 8.43 12.15
C THR A 34 8.46 9.59 12.67
N GLU A 35 8.01 10.48 11.78
CA GLU A 35 7.16 11.62 12.12
C GLU A 35 5.76 11.23 12.63
N HIS A 36 5.32 10.00 12.36
CA HIS A 36 4.03 9.46 12.79
C HIS A 36 4.15 8.45 13.93
N ALA A 37 5.35 8.24 14.48
CA ALA A 37 5.62 7.11 15.35
C ALA A 37 4.81 7.18 16.66
N ASP A 38 4.70 8.36 17.27
CA ASP A 38 3.91 8.54 18.49
C ASP A 38 2.40 8.43 18.23
N ASP A 39 1.91 9.05 17.15
CA ASP A 39 0.49 9.00 16.77
C ASP A 39 0.02 7.59 16.45
N VAL A 40 0.82 6.83 15.68
CA VAL A 40 0.52 5.45 15.33
C VAL A 40 0.44 4.58 16.58
N VAL A 41 1.36 4.74 17.52
CA VAL A 41 1.37 3.96 18.76
C VAL A 41 0.17 4.35 19.64
N HIS A 42 -0.14 5.64 19.75
CA HIS A 42 -1.30 6.12 20.49
C HIS A 42 -2.62 5.57 19.93
N ASP A 43 -2.82 5.69 18.61
CA ASP A 43 -4.00 5.18 17.91
C ASP A 43 -4.18 3.67 18.14
N VAL A 44 -3.08 2.91 18.11
CA VAL A 44 -3.10 1.47 18.37
C VAL A 44 -3.51 1.18 19.81
N PHE A 45 -3.00 1.94 20.78
CA PHE A 45 -3.41 1.76 22.18
C PHE A 45 -4.90 2.03 22.36
N VAL A 46 -5.41 3.15 21.84
CA VAL A 46 -6.84 3.47 21.89
C VAL A 46 -7.66 2.37 21.22
N SER A 47 -7.24 1.91 20.04
CA SER A 47 -7.93 0.87 19.28
C SER A 47 -7.96 -0.48 19.98
N VAL A 48 -6.85 -0.88 20.60
CA VAL A 48 -6.76 -2.15 21.33
C VAL A 48 -7.54 -2.06 22.64
N MET A 49 -7.41 -0.97 23.39
CA MET A 49 -8.12 -0.77 24.65
C MET A 49 -9.64 -0.68 24.47
N GLY A 50 -10.12 -0.27 23.30
CA GLY A 50 -11.54 -0.28 22.95
C GLY A 50 -12.13 -1.68 22.67
N LYS A 51 -11.35 -2.76 22.77
CA LYS A 51 -11.86 -4.12 22.56
C LYS A 51 -12.63 -4.63 23.79
N PRO A 52 -13.74 -5.37 23.60
CA PRO A 52 -14.60 -5.81 24.70
C PRO A 52 -13.92 -6.84 25.61
N VAL A 53 -13.00 -7.65 25.08
CA VAL A 53 -12.23 -8.63 25.86
C VAL A 53 -10.78 -8.57 25.42
N LEU A 54 -9.88 -8.50 26.39
CA LEU A 54 -8.44 -8.48 26.18
C LEU A 54 -7.85 -9.72 26.84
N HIS A 55 -7.46 -10.71 26.05
CA HIS A 55 -6.85 -11.91 26.62
C HIS A 55 -5.40 -11.65 26.99
N ARG A 56 -4.98 -12.15 28.17
CA ARG A 56 -3.58 -12.07 28.62
C ARG A 56 -2.64 -12.71 27.62
N ASP A 57 -3.05 -13.85 27.07
CA ASP A 57 -2.32 -14.60 26.07
C ASP A 57 -2.53 -13.96 24.70
N GLY A 58 -1.43 -13.69 24.00
CA GLY A 58 -1.47 -13.07 22.69
C GLY A 58 -1.71 -11.55 22.68
N PHE A 59 -1.89 -10.89 23.83
CA PHE A 59 -1.98 -9.42 23.90
C PHE A 59 -0.79 -8.74 23.21
N ASP A 60 0.39 -9.30 23.41
CA ASP A 60 1.62 -8.77 22.83
C ASP A 60 1.68 -8.92 21.31
N ALA A 61 1.24 -10.07 20.79
CA ALA A 61 1.13 -10.30 19.36
C ALA A 61 0.02 -9.44 18.72
N LEU A 62 -1.05 -9.19 19.46
CA LEU A 62 -2.12 -8.27 19.06
C LEU A 62 -1.59 -6.85 18.89
N LEU A 63 -0.80 -6.33 19.84
CA LEU A 63 -0.17 -5.02 19.73
C LEU A 63 0.76 -4.93 18.51
N ASP A 64 1.65 -5.91 18.33
CA ASP A 64 2.57 -5.93 17.19
C ASP A 64 1.82 -5.97 15.85
N THR A 65 0.75 -6.78 15.76
CA THR A 65 -0.11 -6.88 14.58
C THR A 65 -0.88 -5.58 14.31
N ALA A 66 -1.41 -4.95 15.36
CA ALA A 66 -2.16 -3.71 15.25
C ALA A 66 -1.26 -2.56 14.77
N VAL A 67 -0.04 -2.44 15.29
CA VAL A 67 0.98 -1.49 14.80
C VAL A 67 1.30 -1.73 13.33
N TRP A 68 1.59 -2.98 12.95
CA TRP A 68 1.91 -3.31 11.56
C TRP A 68 0.78 -2.91 10.59
N ARG A 69 -0.47 -3.23 10.96
CA ARG A 69 -1.66 -2.84 10.18
C ARG A 69 -1.84 -1.32 10.10
N ARG A 70 -1.59 -0.60 11.19
CA ARG A 70 -1.69 0.87 11.23
C ARG A 70 -0.60 1.52 10.38
N CYS A 71 0.65 1.06 10.45
CA CYS A 71 1.74 1.52 9.58
C CYS A 71 1.38 1.37 8.10
N LEU A 72 0.87 0.19 7.70
CA LEU A 72 0.40 -0.05 6.33
C LEU A 72 -0.73 0.91 5.93
N ALA A 73 -1.67 1.19 6.83
CA ALA A 73 -2.76 2.13 6.55
C ALA A 73 -2.25 3.56 6.36
N VAL A 74 -1.31 4.02 7.21
CA VAL A 74 -0.68 5.33 7.11
C VAL A 74 0.16 5.44 5.84
N ALA A 75 1.00 4.45 5.54
CA ALA A 75 1.79 4.41 4.30
C ALA A 75 0.89 4.49 3.05
N ARG A 76 -0.24 3.78 3.04
CA ARG A 76 -1.24 3.88 1.96
C ARG A 76 -1.91 5.24 1.90
N LYS A 77 -2.16 5.89 3.04
CA LYS A 77 -2.74 7.24 3.10
C LYS A 77 -1.75 8.27 2.55
N GLU A 78 -0.49 8.19 2.92
CA GLU A 78 0.57 9.07 2.41
C GLU A 78 0.83 8.85 0.93
N ASP A 79 0.82 7.60 0.46
CA ASP A 79 0.90 7.30 -0.96
C ASP A 79 -0.30 7.90 -1.73
N ARG A 80 -1.53 7.77 -1.22
CA ARG A 80 -2.70 8.46 -1.78
C ARG A 80 -2.56 9.98 -1.73
N ARG A 81 -2.04 10.54 -0.63
CA ARG A 81 -1.82 11.99 -0.48
C ARG A 81 -0.80 12.50 -1.48
N ARG A 82 0.34 11.81 -1.65
CA ARG A 82 1.34 12.12 -2.68
C ARG A 82 0.75 12.04 -4.08
N ARG A 83 -0.09 11.04 -4.37
CA ARG A 83 -0.81 10.94 -5.65
C ARG A 83 -1.79 12.10 -5.85
N LEU A 84 -2.56 12.48 -4.83
CA LEU A 84 -3.46 13.64 -4.89
C LEU A 84 -2.68 14.95 -5.05
N VAL A 85 -1.57 15.13 -4.34
CA VAL A 85 -0.67 16.28 -4.52
C VAL A 85 -0.03 16.27 -5.90
N HIS A 86 0.24 15.10 -6.50
CA HIS A 86 0.70 15.01 -7.89
C HIS A 86 -0.41 15.31 -8.90
N GLU A 87 -1.65 14.88 -8.64
CA GLU A 87 -2.83 15.15 -9.46
C GLU A 87 -3.30 16.62 -9.37
N ILE A 88 -3.15 17.27 -8.20
CA ILE A 88 -3.44 18.69 -7.97
C ILE A 88 -2.24 19.57 -8.35
N GLY A 89 -1.03 19.06 -8.13
CA GLY A 89 0.26 19.68 -8.41
C GLY A 89 0.76 19.43 -9.84
N SER A 90 -0.15 19.39 -10.82
CA SER A 90 0.16 19.71 -12.21
C SER A 90 0.49 21.20 -12.40
N VAL A 91 1.34 21.73 -11.51
CA VAL A 91 2.17 22.92 -11.69
C VAL A 91 3.61 22.42 -11.53
N PRO A 92 4.45 22.52 -12.57
CA PRO A 92 5.68 21.73 -12.65
C PRO A 92 6.73 22.21 -11.64
N VAL A 93 7.27 21.29 -10.84
CA VAL A 93 8.50 21.52 -10.04
C VAL A 93 9.69 21.04 -10.85
N VAL A 94 10.66 21.95 -11.00
CA VAL A 94 11.89 21.87 -11.77
C VAL A 94 12.83 20.79 -11.21
N GLY A 95 13.11 19.78 -12.01
CA GLY A 95 14.17 18.78 -11.82
C GLY A 95 14.36 18.06 -13.15
N ASP A 96 15.60 17.95 -13.64
CA ASP A 96 15.96 17.67 -15.04
C ASP A 96 14.93 16.81 -15.80
N HIS A 97 14.10 17.52 -16.57
CA HIS A 97 12.95 16.95 -17.24
C HIS A 97 13.37 16.04 -18.40
N SER A 98 14.62 16.13 -18.89
CA SER A 98 15.02 15.45 -20.11
C SER A 98 15.04 13.93 -19.94
N ASP A 99 15.72 13.38 -18.94
CA ASP A 99 15.84 11.92 -18.75
C ASP A 99 14.53 11.25 -18.35
N SER A 100 13.72 11.87 -17.48
CA SER A 100 12.43 11.31 -17.07
C SER A 100 11.34 11.43 -18.16
N VAL A 101 11.41 12.47 -18.99
CA VAL A 101 10.56 12.61 -20.16
C VAL A 101 11.04 11.67 -21.26
N VAL A 102 12.35 11.46 -21.44
CA VAL A 102 12.92 10.50 -22.41
C VAL A 102 12.55 9.07 -22.03
N ASP A 103 12.65 8.67 -20.76
CA ASP A 103 12.23 7.34 -20.32
C ASP A 103 10.72 7.15 -20.45
N ARG A 104 9.93 8.19 -20.15
CA ARG A 104 8.47 8.16 -20.31
C ARG A 104 8.06 8.15 -21.78
N ILE A 105 8.72 8.94 -22.63
CA ILE A 105 8.50 8.97 -24.07
C ILE A 105 8.98 7.67 -24.70
N HIS A 106 10.11 7.09 -24.26
CA HIS A 106 10.56 5.78 -24.72
C HIS A 106 9.62 4.66 -24.28
N ALA A 107 9.13 4.67 -23.04
CA ALA A 107 8.12 3.73 -22.59
C ALA A 107 6.81 3.93 -23.36
N GLU A 108 6.35 5.16 -23.55
CA GLU A 108 5.15 5.48 -24.32
C GLU A 108 5.31 5.13 -25.81
N TRP A 109 6.50 5.29 -26.38
CA TRP A 109 6.86 4.92 -27.76
C TRP A 109 7.02 3.40 -27.92
N LEU A 110 7.58 2.68 -26.95
CA LEU A 110 7.57 1.21 -26.89
C LEU A 110 6.15 0.65 -26.80
N LEU A 111 5.27 1.35 -26.06
CA LEU A 111 3.89 0.95 -25.82
C LEU A 111 2.94 1.33 -26.97
N ARG A 112 3.17 2.45 -27.67
CA ARG A 112 2.33 2.94 -28.80
C ARG A 112 2.94 2.65 -30.18
N GLY A 113 4.23 2.81 -30.36
CA GLY A 113 4.94 2.62 -31.63
C GLY A 113 5.16 1.14 -31.99
N GLY A 114 5.17 0.23 -31.01
CA GLY A 114 5.34 -1.21 -31.24
C GLY A 114 4.06 -2.00 -31.55
N GLY A 115 2.88 -1.36 -31.61
CA GLY A 115 1.58 -2.02 -31.82
C GLY A 115 1.18 -3.01 -30.71
N VAL A 116 1.80 -2.94 -29.53
CA VAL A 116 1.67 -3.94 -28.45
C VAL A 116 0.34 -3.80 -27.71
N LEU A 117 -0.21 -2.58 -27.63
CA LEU A 117 -1.33 -2.24 -26.75
C LEU A 117 -2.43 -1.48 -27.48
N VAL A 118 -3.67 -1.93 -27.26
CA VAL A 118 -4.85 -1.13 -27.59
C VAL A 118 -4.99 0.01 -26.58
N ARG A 119 -5.56 1.16 -26.97
CA ARG A 119 -5.72 2.36 -26.11
C ARG A 119 -6.35 2.05 -24.74
N SER A 120 -7.28 1.09 -24.67
CA SER A 120 -7.90 0.61 -23.44
C SER A 120 -6.91 -0.13 -22.52
N GLU A 121 -5.99 -0.91 -23.08
CA GLU A 121 -4.97 -1.66 -22.37
C GLU A 121 -3.85 -0.76 -21.85
N ALA A 122 -3.43 0.22 -22.65
CA ALA A 122 -2.50 1.26 -22.23
C ALA A 122 -3.06 2.06 -21.04
N ARG A 123 -4.35 2.39 -21.06
CA ARG A 123 -5.04 3.05 -19.95
C ARG A 123 -5.05 2.18 -18.69
N LEU A 124 -5.28 0.88 -18.81
CA LEU A 124 -5.26 -0.06 -17.69
C LEU A 124 -3.86 -0.21 -17.06
N LEU A 125 -2.83 -0.29 -17.89
CA LEU A 125 -1.44 -0.33 -17.45
C LEU A 125 -1.02 0.98 -16.79
N ALA A 126 -1.42 2.13 -17.33
CA ALA A 126 -1.18 3.43 -16.73
C ALA A 126 -1.82 3.51 -15.32
N LEU A 127 -3.09 3.12 -15.17
CA LEU A 127 -3.76 3.07 -13.87
C LEU A 127 -3.06 2.10 -12.90
N THR A 128 -2.55 0.97 -13.40
CA THR A 128 -1.78 0.02 -12.59
C THR A 128 -0.44 0.62 -12.13
N GLY A 129 0.27 1.34 -13.02
CA GLY A 129 1.52 2.05 -12.70
C GLY A 129 1.31 3.22 -11.72
N LEU A 130 0.13 3.85 -11.80
CA LEU A 130 -0.35 4.83 -10.83
C LEU A 130 -0.86 4.19 -9.52
N GLY A 131 -0.59 2.91 -9.28
CA GLY A 131 -0.82 2.25 -7.98
C GLY A 131 -2.27 1.95 -7.63
N TYR A 132 -3.21 2.14 -8.56
CA TYR A 132 -4.62 1.82 -8.32
C TYR A 132 -4.81 0.30 -8.11
N SER A 133 -5.59 -0.08 -7.10
CA SER A 133 -5.99 -1.47 -6.89
C SER A 133 -6.94 -1.93 -8.00
N ARG A 134 -6.99 -3.25 -8.25
CA ARG A 134 -7.87 -3.83 -9.30
C ARG A 134 -9.35 -3.46 -9.10
N GLY A 135 -9.79 -3.33 -7.85
CA GLY A 135 -11.13 -2.84 -7.50
C GLY A 135 -11.38 -1.38 -7.86
N GLU A 136 -10.38 -0.51 -7.67
CA GLU A 136 -10.47 0.90 -8.06
C GLU A 136 -10.42 1.07 -9.58
N ILE A 137 -9.57 0.29 -10.26
CA ILE A 137 -9.50 0.25 -11.71
C ILE A 137 -10.83 -0.21 -12.31
N ALA A 138 -11.42 -1.29 -11.78
CA ALA A 138 -12.72 -1.80 -12.18
C ALA A 138 -13.82 -0.73 -12.11
N ARG A 139 -13.90 0.01 -10.98
CA ARG A 139 -14.85 1.12 -10.82
C ARG A 139 -14.61 2.25 -11.81
N ARG A 140 -13.36 2.60 -12.08
CA ARG A 140 -12.99 3.72 -12.96
C ARG A 140 -13.14 3.42 -14.45
N VAL A 141 -13.04 2.14 -14.82
CA VAL A 141 -13.15 1.66 -16.21
C VAL A 141 -14.56 1.11 -16.51
N GLY A 142 -15.40 0.92 -15.48
CA GLY A 142 -16.76 0.40 -15.63
C GLY A 142 -16.78 -1.08 -16.02
N ARG A 143 -15.80 -1.86 -15.55
CA ARG A 143 -15.66 -3.30 -15.87
C ARG A 143 -15.52 -4.14 -14.61
N PRO A 144 -15.95 -5.41 -14.61
CA PRO A 144 -15.78 -6.31 -13.47
C PRO A 144 -14.31 -6.51 -13.08
N VAL A 145 -14.04 -6.62 -11.78
CA VAL A 145 -12.68 -6.84 -11.25
C VAL A 145 -12.01 -8.06 -11.88
N VAL A 146 -12.76 -9.15 -12.08
CA VAL A 146 -12.28 -10.40 -12.70
C VAL A 146 -11.80 -10.17 -14.14
N GLU A 147 -12.47 -9.28 -14.88
CA GLU A 147 -12.10 -8.93 -16.24
C GLU A 147 -10.81 -8.10 -16.28
N ILE A 148 -10.70 -7.10 -15.40
CA ILE A 148 -9.48 -6.31 -15.21
C ILE A 148 -8.29 -7.22 -14.88
N ASP A 149 -8.52 -8.18 -13.99
CA ASP A 149 -7.54 -9.17 -13.55
C ASP A 149 -7.04 -10.05 -14.69
N ARG A 150 -7.94 -10.49 -15.58
CA ARG A 150 -7.60 -11.30 -16.76
C ARG A 150 -6.79 -10.49 -17.76
N VAL A 151 -7.20 -9.25 -18.02
CA VAL A 151 -6.53 -8.34 -18.98
C VAL A 151 -5.12 -7.98 -18.51
N ILE A 152 -4.92 -7.59 -17.24
CA ILE A 152 -3.59 -7.26 -16.70
C ILE A 152 -2.64 -8.46 -16.76
N ARG A 153 -3.13 -9.67 -16.44
CA ARG A 153 -2.31 -10.89 -16.54
C ARG A 153 -1.89 -11.18 -17.98
N ALA A 154 -2.81 -11.05 -18.94
CA ALA A 154 -2.52 -11.25 -20.35
C ALA A 154 -1.52 -10.20 -20.89
N LEU A 155 -1.65 -8.94 -20.44
CA LEU A 155 -0.74 -7.86 -20.78
C LEU A 155 0.68 -8.09 -20.29
N ARG A 156 0.84 -8.45 -19.01
CA ARG A 156 2.17 -8.77 -18.44
C ARG A 156 2.83 -9.97 -19.10
N ARG A 157 2.05 -10.94 -19.60
CA ARG A 157 2.58 -12.09 -20.36
C ARG A 157 3.07 -11.63 -21.74
N ARG A 158 2.28 -10.86 -22.49
CA ARG A 158 2.67 -10.30 -23.80
C ARG A 158 3.90 -9.40 -23.70
N MET A 159 3.97 -8.55 -22.68
CA MET A 159 5.11 -7.67 -22.44
C MET A 159 6.39 -8.44 -22.15
N ARG A 160 6.34 -9.45 -21.27
CA ARG A 160 7.50 -10.30 -20.99
C ARG A 160 7.98 -11.06 -22.22
N TYR A 161 7.06 -11.56 -23.05
CA TYR A 161 7.41 -12.24 -24.30
C TYR A 161 8.11 -11.31 -25.30
N ARG A 162 7.68 -10.04 -25.40
CA ARG A 162 8.29 -9.07 -26.33
C ARG A 162 9.56 -8.41 -25.81
N LEU A 163 9.65 -8.17 -24.50
CA LEU A 163 10.81 -7.52 -23.86
C LEU A 163 11.92 -8.51 -23.50
N GLY A 164 11.58 -9.77 -23.23
CA GLY A 164 12.54 -10.83 -22.91
C GLY A 164 13.20 -11.48 -24.13
N GLY A 165 13.02 -10.92 -25.32
CA GLY A 165 13.42 -11.55 -26.58
C GLY A 165 12.48 -12.70 -26.94
N GLY A 166 11.58 -12.46 -27.89
CA GLY A 166 10.95 -13.57 -28.60
C GLY A 166 12.07 -14.42 -29.18
N ALA A 167 12.11 -15.70 -28.82
CA ALA A 167 12.98 -16.67 -29.46
C ALA A 167 12.57 -16.82 -30.94
N ARG A 168 13.16 -15.97 -31.77
CA ARG A 168 13.76 -16.25 -33.08
C ARG A 168 14.28 -14.95 -33.70
#